data_AF-K2BRA8-F1
#
_entry.id   AF-K2BRA8-F1
#
_cell.length_a   1.000
_cell.length_b   1.000
_cell.length_c   1.000
_cell.angle_alpha   90.00
_cell.angle_beta   90.00
_cell.angle_gamma   90.00
#
_symmetry.space_group_name_H-M   'P 1'
#
loop_
_entity.id
_entity.type
_entity.pdbx_description
1 polymer ?
#
loop_
_entity_poly.entity_id
_entity_poly.type
_entity_poly.pdbx_seq_one_letter_code
_entity_poly.pdbx_strand_id
1 'polypeptide(L)'
;MSGIANFSEYSSRSPIRYLLPIFLMGWIGTTMSFLTPIFNSNTRWLFFLALFAFLFTRKNIFRYFDVKLGLILFIYFGWCLLTTGWATVPLLSFIKSSTFVLITLTLIFAGIEWMKANSWSNSLNYLWMLSLIALISAFLGHRSLSVADYYHGLTIGSNMFGETMFFIFPFFLWKTYKAEKKIKRIGWLILSLSVFYFVFLSMSRSSILAVNIILLVFFLSLKLNKKIMFCIASIFIISGIILINPSVLIQAIEVSKSYILKGSGQDFSRIFRSRDLAWKLSYEGALEGGWTGLGFGMRWDWDEDIDVYNSLLSALKNGREKGNSQLAVVEETGLFGFILYLVFNIYIISKFIKIYIEVKNQEQKVLIGIFASIFVGLIAISVFEGWWDAPCSPETIYFWILVGIIRGVEISLIHKNNKLRLM
;
A
#
# COMPACT_ATOMS: atom_id res chain seq x y z
N MET A 1 -26.63 -14.02 20.01
CA MET A 1 -25.63 -13.84 18.93
C MET A 1 -25.67 -15.02 17.94
N SER A 2 -26.76 -15.20 17.20
CA SER A 2 -26.96 -16.34 16.27
C SER A 2 -27.23 -15.92 14.82
N GLY A 3 -26.84 -14.69 14.43
CA GLY A 3 -27.05 -14.14 13.09
C GLY A 3 -25.79 -14.10 12.22
N ILE A 4 -24.97 -15.16 12.21
CA ILE A 4 -23.79 -15.23 11.32
C ILE A 4 -24.29 -15.67 9.94
N ALA A 5 -24.47 -14.71 9.03
CA ALA A 5 -24.88 -14.96 7.64
C ALA A 5 -23.93 -15.96 6.96
N ASN A 6 -24.50 -16.97 6.29
CA ASN A 6 -23.76 -17.98 5.54
C ASN A 6 -22.96 -17.34 4.40
N PHE A 7 -21.63 -17.49 4.42
CA PHE A 7 -20.74 -17.04 3.34
C PHE A 7 -21.04 -17.70 1.98
N SER A 8 -21.79 -18.82 1.96
CA SER A 8 -22.07 -19.61 0.76
C SER A 8 -23.17 -19.06 -0.15
N GLU A 9 -23.96 -18.07 0.28
CA GLU A 9 -25.05 -17.48 -0.53
C GLU A 9 -24.62 -16.27 -1.37
N TYR A 10 -23.34 -15.89 -1.35
CA TYR A 10 -22.90 -14.75 -2.15
C TYR A 10 -22.84 -15.10 -3.64
N SER A 11 -23.85 -14.57 -4.36
CA SER A 11 -23.97 -14.61 -5.81
C SER A 11 -22.66 -14.27 -6.51
N SER A 12 -22.33 -15.05 -7.53
CA SER A 12 -21.21 -14.79 -8.46
C SER A 12 -21.26 -13.40 -9.12
N ARG A 13 -22.39 -12.68 -8.98
CA ARG A 13 -22.68 -11.35 -9.55
C ARG A 13 -22.52 -10.18 -8.57
N SER A 14 -21.83 -10.33 -7.44
CA SER A 14 -21.64 -9.20 -6.51
C SER A 14 -20.94 -8.01 -7.20
N PRO A 15 -21.53 -6.79 -7.21
CA PRO A 15 -20.96 -5.61 -7.88
C PRO A 15 -19.55 -5.22 -7.40
N ILE A 16 -19.18 -5.57 -6.16
CA ILE A 16 -17.85 -5.29 -5.60
C ILE A 16 -16.71 -5.87 -6.45
N ARG A 17 -16.98 -6.95 -7.20
CA ARG A 17 -16.02 -7.59 -8.12
C ARG A 17 -15.54 -6.67 -9.24
N TYR A 18 -16.34 -5.66 -9.58
CA TYR A 18 -16.05 -4.65 -10.61
C TYR A 18 -15.78 -3.28 -9.99
N LEU A 19 -16.56 -2.89 -8.97
CA LEU A 19 -16.43 -1.58 -8.33
C LEU A 19 -15.06 -1.38 -7.68
N LEU A 20 -14.52 -2.36 -6.95
CA LEU A 20 -13.23 -2.20 -6.27
C LEU A 20 -12.03 -2.05 -7.23
N PRO A 21 -11.89 -2.88 -8.29
CA PRO A 21 -10.86 -2.66 -9.31
C PRO A 21 -10.97 -1.29 -10.00
N ILE A 22 -12.17 -0.86 -10.38
CA ILE A 22 -12.40 0.43 -11.03
C ILE A 22 -12.08 1.58 -10.07
N PHE A 23 -12.49 1.47 -8.81
CA PHE A 23 -12.18 2.44 -7.77
C PHE A 23 -10.67 2.60 -7.56
N LEU A 24 -9.92 1.50 -7.51
CA LEU A 24 -8.45 1.55 -7.43
C LEU A 24 -7.83 2.23 -8.65
N MET A 25 -8.35 1.95 -9.84
CA MET A 25 -7.95 2.67 -11.05
C MET A 25 -8.28 4.16 -10.96
N GLY A 26 -9.41 4.52 -10.37
CA GLY A 26 -9.81 5.92 -10.13
C GLY A 26 -8.83 6.71 -9.27
N TRP A 27 -8.13 6.05 -8.35
CA TRP A 27 -7.14 6.69 -7.49
C TRP A 27 -5.74 6.62 -8.04
N ILE A 28 -5.27 5.42 -8.38
CA ILE A 28 -3.89 5.22 -8.82
C ILE A 28 -3.70 5.71 -10.26
N GLY A 29 -4.73 5.63 -11.11
CA GLY A 29 -4.71 6.14 -12.48
C GLY A 29 -4.48 7.65 -12.57
N THR A 30 -4.72 8.41 -11.49
CA THR A 30 -4.41 9.86 -11.45
C THR A 30 -2.92 10.14 -11.60
N THR A 31 -2.06 9.15 -11.28
CA THR A 31 -0.61 9.28 -11.36
C THR A 31 -0.05 8.85 -12.72
N MET A 32 -0.89 8.35 -13.62
CA MET A 32 -0.53 7.89 -14.96
C MET A 32 -0.97 8.91 -16.01
N SER A 33 -0.02 9.47 -16.77
CA SER A 33 -0.26 10.63 -17.66
C SER A 33 -1.36 10.41 -18.70
N PHE A 34 -1.44 9.21 -19.28
CA PHE A 34 -2.45 8.86 -20.28
C PHE A 34 -3.85 8.61 -19.68
N LEU A 35 -3.93 8.38 -18.38
CA LEU A 35 -5.17 8.16 -17.65
C LEU A 35 -5.68 9.42 -16.95
N THR A 36 -4.80 10.38 -16.66
CA THR A 36 -5.14 11.65 -16.02
C THR A 36 -6.35 12.37 -16.64
N PRO A 37 -6.58 12.38 -17.97
CA PRO A 37 -7.77 13.01 -18.55
C PRO A 37 -9.10 12.40 -18.04
N ILE A 38 -9.11 11.10 -17.76
CA ILE A 38 -10.29 10.34 -17.28
C ILE A 38 -10.31 10.30 -15.75
N PHE A 39 -9.17 9.98 -15.14
CA PHE A 39 -8.98 9.83 -13.71
C PHE A 39 -8.18 11.02 -13.18
N ASN A 40 -8.86 12.01 -12.62
CA ASN A 40 -8.27 13.23 -12.06
C ASN A 40 -8.81 13.52 -10.66
N SER A 41 -8.34 14.62 -10.05
CA SER A 41 -8.74 15.07 -8.71
C SER A 41 -10.26 15.17 -8.52
N ASN A 42 -11.01 15.48 -9.58
CA ASN A 42 -12.45 15.66 -9.53
C ASN A 42 -13.19 14.33 -9.76
N THR A 43 -12.79 13.56 -10.77
CA THR A 43 -13.48 12.32 -11.14
C THR A 43 -13.28 11.19 -10.14
N ARG A 44 -12.16 11.16 -9.40
CA ARG A 44 -11.91 10.16 -8.33
C ARG A 44 -13.03 10.10 -7.27
N TRP A 45 -13.65 11.24 -6.97
CA TRP A 45 -14.76 11.33 -6.02
C TRP A 45 -16.03 10.65 -6.52
N LEU A 46 -16.27 10.62 -7.83
CA LEU A 46 -17.41 9.89 -8.41
C LEU A 46 -17.27 8.39 -8.16
N PHE A 47 -16.06 7.84 -8.36
CA PHE A 47 -15.79 6.43 -8.06
C PHE A 47 -15.89 6.13 -6.58
N PHE A 48 -15.44 7.04 -5.71
CA PHE A 48 -15.62 6.95 -4.26
C PHE A 48 -17.10 6.93 -3.87
N LEU A 49 -17.90 7.88 -4.36
CA LEU A 49 -19.33 7.96 -4.08
C LEU A 49 -20.07 6.70 -4.56
N ALA A 50 -19.72 6.16 -5.73
CA ALA A 50 -20.29 4.92 -6.24
C ALA A 50 -19.98 3.72 -5.33
N LEU A 51 -18.73 3.58 -4.89
CA LEU A 51 -18.32 2.52 -3.96
C LEU A 51 -18.97 2.70 -2.58
N PHE A 52 -18.97 3.92 -2.06
CA PHE A 52 -19.58 4.28 -0.79
C PHE A 52 -21.07 4.00 -0.79
N ALA A 53 -21.82 4.49 -1.79
CA ALA A 53 -23.25 4.26 -1.90
C ALA A 53 -23.59 2.77 -1.98
N PHE A 54 -22.85 2.00 -2.79
CA PHE A 54 -23.00 0.54 -2.85
C PHE A 54 -22.81 -0.11 -1.48
N LEU A 55 -21.73 0.23 -0.77
CA LEU A 55 -21.46 -0.35 0.55
C LEU A 55 -22.49 0.09 1.59
N PHE A 56 -22.88 1.37 1.59
CA PHE A 56 -23.85 1.94 2.52
C PHE A 56 -25.22 1.26 2.45
N THR A 57 -25.64 0.82 1.26
CA THR A 57 -26.89 0.05 1.11
C THR A 57 -26.86 -1.34 1.78
N ARG A 58 -25.69 -1.85 2.18
CA ARG A 58 -25.56 -3.13 2.88
C ARG A 58 -25.81 -2.96 4.38
N LYS A 59 -26.98 -3.37 4.87
CA LYS A 59 -27.45 -3.20 6.26
C LYS A 59 -26.58 -3.76 7.41
N ASN A 60 -25.40 -4.36 7.15
CA ASN A 60 -24.59 -5.06 8.16
C ASN A 60 -23.12 -4.62 8.21
N ILE A 61 -22.80 -3.45 7.67
CA ILE A 61 -21.45 -2.88 7.60
C ILE A 61 -20.67 -3.01 8.92
N PHE A 62 -21.25 -2.57 10.05
CA PHE A 62 -20.55 -2.56 11.34
C PHE A 62 -20.42 -3.91 12.04
N ARG A 63 -21.19 -4.94 11.62
CA ARG A 63 -21.15 -6.27 12.26
C ARG A 63 -19.83 -7.00 12.05
N TYR A 64 -19.01 -6.53 11.09
CA TYR A 64 -17.77 -7.20 10.73
C TYR A 64 -16.56 -6.69 11.49
N PHE A 65 -16.66 -5.55 12.19
CA PHE A 65 -15.60 -5.13 13.11
C PHE A 65 -15.60 -6.03 14.34
N ASP A 66 -14.41 -6.48 14.76
CA ASP A 66 -14.29 -6.88 16.15
C ASP A 66 -14.25 -5.65 17.05
N VAL A 67 -14.69 -5.80 18.29
CA VAL A 67 -14.84 -4.69 19.24
C VAL A 67 -13.50 -3.96 19.45
N LYS A 68 -12.38 -4.70 19.43
CA LYS A 68 -11.03 -4.14 19.64
C LYS A 68 -10.61 -3.24 18.48
N LEU A 69 -10.73 -3.71 17.24
CA LEU A 69 -10.43 -2.91 16.05
C LEU A 69 -11.35 -1.70 15.95
N GLY A 70 -12.65 -1.90 16.21
CA GLY A 70 -13.63 -0.81 16.24
C GLY A 70 -13.26 0.26 17.26
N LEU A 71 -12.86 -0.13 18.47
CA LEU A 71 -12.43 0.79 19.52
C LEU A 71 -11.15 1.54 19.15
N ILE A 72 -10.12 0.85 18.64
CA ILE A 72 -8.86 1.49 18.20
C ILE A 72 -9.14 2.54 17.12
N LEU A 73 -9.93 2.17 16.10
CA LEU A 73 -10.29 3.10 15.03
C LEU A 73 -11.15 4.25 15.53
N PHE A 74 -12.11 3.98 16.42
CA PHE A 74 -12.95 5.03 17.02
C PHE A 74 -12.12 6.05 17.79
N ILE A 75 -11.19 5.61 18.63
CA ILE A 75 -10.31 6.50 19.39
C ILE A 75 -9.38 7.28 18.44
N TYR A 76 -8.80 6.60 17.44
CA TYR A 76 -7.91 7.25 16.47
C TYR A 76 -8.63 8.31 15.63
N PHE A 77 -9.79 7.98 15.06
CA PHE A 77 -10.60 8.91 14.28
C PHE A 77 -11.17 10.05 15.12
N GLY A 78 -11.62 9.74 16.34
CA GLY A 78 -12.05 10.74 17.31
C GLY A 78 -10.92 11.73 17.60
N TRP A 79 -9.70 11.23 17.80
CA TRP A 79 -8.53 12.09 18.00
C TRP A 79 -8.22 12.97 16.78
N CYS A 80 -8.19 12.41 15.57
CA CYS A 80 -7.97 13.20 14.34
C CYS A 80 -9.04 14.28 14.13
N LEU A 81 -10.29 14.03 14.54
CA LEU A 81 -11.35 15.04 14.49
C LEU A 81 -11.18 16.10 15.58
N LEU A 82 -10.80 15.70 16.80
CA LEU A 82 -10.59 16.61 17.92
C LEU A 82 -9.48 17.62 17.66
N THR A 83 -8.43 17.24 16.92
CA THR A 83 -7.32 18.16 16.60
C THR A 83 -7.76 19.40 15.81
N THR A 84 -8.94 19.34 15.18
CA THR A 84 -9.63 20.51 14.60
C THR A 84 -9.82 21.64 15.61
N GLY A 85 -10.04 21.34 16.90
CA GLY A 85 -10.36 22.32 17.92
C GLY A 85 -9.23 23.30 18.24
N TRP A 86 -7.99 22.95 17.91
CA TRP A 86 -6.81 23.81 18.10
C TRP A 86 -5.97 23.98 16.82
N ALA A 87 -6.49 23.55 15.67
CA ALA A 87 -5.82 23.75 14.39
C ALA A 87 -5.79 25.23 14.01
N THR A 88 -4.72 25.69 13.36
CA THR A 88 -4.62 27.08 12.87
C THR A 88 -5.68 27.39 11.79
N VAL A 89 -6.10 26.38 11.02
CA VAL A 89 -7.21 26.45 10.06
C VAL A 89 -8.22 25.33 10.37
N PRO A 90 -9.14 25.53 11.35
CA PRO A 90 -10.06 24.48 11.81
C PRO A 90 -10.90 23.86 10.69
N LEU A 91 -11.44 24.68 9.77
CA LEU A 91 -12.28 24.18 8.69
C LEU A 91 -11.54 23.18 7.79
N LEU A 92 -10.29 23.46 7.45
CA LEU A 92 -9.47 22.58 6.61
C LEU A 92 -9.16 21.27 7.35
N SER A 93 -8.78 21.37 8.63
CA SER A 93 -8.55 20.20 9.48
C SER A 93 -9.79 19.32 9.61
N PHE A 94 -10.96 19.92 9.81
CA PHE A 94 -12.24 19.23 9.89
C PHE A 94 -12.56 18.47 8.59
N ILE A 95 -12.41 19.13 7.44
CA ILE A 95 -12.70 18.51 6.14
C ILE A 95 -11.73 17.36 5.87
N LYS A 96 -10.43 17.54 6.12
CA LYS A 96 -9.42 16.49 5.88
C LYS A 96 -9.59 15.30 6.81
N SER A 97 -9.81 15.52 8.10
CA SER A 97 -10.05 14.45 9.08
C SER A 97 -11.35 13.69 8.77
N SER A 98 -12.46 14.40 8.50
CA SER A 98 -13.73 13.78 8.11
C SER A 98 -13.59 12.96 6.82
N THR A 99 -12.88 13.50 5.83
CA THR A 99 -12.58 12.80 4.58
C THR A 99 -11.76 11.54 4.83
N PHE A 100 -10.73 11.62 5.68
CA PHE A 100 -9.90 10.48 6.05
C PHE A 100 -10.70 9.38 6.74
N VAL A 101 -11.58 9.72 7.68
CA VAL A 101 -12.48 8.77 8.35
C VAL A 101 -13.40 8.08 7.34
N LEU A 102 -14.08 8.86 6.48
CA LEU A 102 -15.00 8.32 5.48
C LEU A 102 -14.31 7.41 4.48
N ILE A 103 -13.16 7.82 3.94
CA ILE A 103 -12.38 7.00 3.02
C ILE A 103 -11.93 5.72 3.71
N THR A 104 -11.30 5.83 4.88
CA THR A 104 -10.77 4.67 5.60
C THR A 104 -11.84 3.62 5.89
N LEU A 105 -12.99 4.03 6.46
CA LEU A 105 -14.08 3.11 6.74
C LEU A 105 -14.60 2.44 5.46
N THR A 106 -14.80 3.22 4.41
CA THR A 106 -15.25 2.71 3.10
C THR A 106 -14.31 1.64 2.56
N LEU A 107 -13.00 1.86 2.63
CA LEU A 107 -12.00 0.94 2.11
C LEU A 107 -11.86 -0.34 2.93
N ILE A 108 -11.94 -0.24 4.26
CA ILE A 108 -11.99 -1.41 5.14
C ILE A 108 -13.21 -2.25 4.78
N PHE A 109 -14.39 -1.64 4.61
CA PHE A 109 -15.60 -2.36 4.21
C PHE A 109 -15.50 -2.95 2.80
N ALA A 110 -14.91 -2.22 1.85
CA ALA A 110 -14.68 -2.71 0.51
C ALA A 110 -13.80 -3.97 0.52
N GLY A 111 -12.72 -3.99 1.31
CA GLY A 111 -11.86 -5.15 1.48
C GLY A 111 -12.56 -6.35 2.12
N ILE A 112 -13.41 -6.12 3.12
CA ILE A 112 -14.23 -7.18 3.76
C ILE A 112 -15.23 -7.76 2.76
N GLU A 113 -16.00 -6.92 2.07
CA GLU A 113 -16.98 -7.35 1.06
C GLU A 113 -16.31 -8.05 -0.12
N TRP A 114 -15.11 -7.61 -0.51
CA TRP A 114 -14.31 -8.28 -1.52
C TRP A 114 -14.00 -9.72 -1.14
N MET A 115 -13.55 -9.96 0.10
CA MET A 115 -13.25 -11.30 0.60
C MET A 115 -14.49 -12.17 0.80
N LYS A 116 -15.65 -11.57 1.07
CA LYS A 116 -16.94 -12.30 1.08
C LYS A 116 -17.36 -12.73 -0.31
N ALA A 117 -17.17 -11.84 -1.29
CA ALA A 117 -17.57 -12.09 -2.66
C ALA A 117 -16.59 -12.99 -3.44
N ASN A 118 -15.40 -13.28 -2.93
CA ASN A 118 -14.37 -14.01 -3.66
C ASN A 118 -13.77 -15.15 -2.83
N SER A 119 -13.34 -16.22 -3.52
CA SER A 119 -12.55 -17.27 -2.85
C SER A 119 -11.17 -16.76 -2.48
N TRP A 120 -10.54 -17.38 -1.47
CA TRP A 120 -9.14 -17.15 -1.09
C TRP A 120 -8.20 -17.11 -2.29
N SER A 121 -8.47 -18.00 -3.22
CA SER A 121 -7.69 -18.21 -4.43
C SER A 121 -7.74 -17.01 -5.41
N ASN A 122 -8.71 -16.13 -5.24
CA ASN A 122 -8.99 -14.91 -6.02
C ASN A 122 -8.92 -13.64 -5.15
N SER A 123 -8.40 -13.74 -3.94
CA SER A 123 -8.33 -12.64 -2.97
C SER A 123 -7.53 -11.43 -3.45
N LEU A 124 -6.47 -11.64 -4.24
CA LEU A 124 -5.70 -10.57 -4.87
C LEU A 124 -6.25 -10.11 -6.23
N ASN A 125 -7.35 -10.69 -6.73
CA ASN A 125 -7.83 -10.35 -8.06
C ASN A 125 -8.28 -8.89 -8.17
N TYR A 126 -8.60 -8.18 -7.09
CA TYR A 126 -9.00 -6.78 -7.18
C TYR A 126 -7.94 -5.87 -7.84
N LEU A 127 -6.69 -6.34 -7.89
CA LEU A 127 -5.56 -5.70 -8.54
C LEU A 127 -5.48 -5.94 -10.05
N TRP A 128 -6.35 -6.75 -10.65
CA TRP A 128 -6.17 -7.20 -12.04
C TRP A 128 -6.17 -6.04 -13.05
N MET A 129 -7.07 -5.06 -12.89
CA MET A 129 -7.12 -3.87 -13.76
C MET A 129 -5.87 -3.02 -13.60
N LEU A 130 -5.50 -2.75 -12.35
CA LEU A 130 -4.29 -2.00 -12.03
C LEU A 130 -3.05 -2.68 -12.60
N SER A 131 -2.95 -4.00 -12.47
CA SER A 131 -1.85 -4.81 -12.98
C SER A 131 -1.69 -4.69 -14.50
N LEU A 132 -2.80 -4.75 -15.23
CA LEU A 132 -2.79 -4.59 -16.69
C LEU A 132 -2.29 -3.21 -17.09
N ILE A 133 -2.88 -2.16 -16.51
CA ILE A 133 -2.60 -0.78 -16.90
C ILE A 133 -1.21 -0.35 -16.45
N ALA A 134 -0.77 -0.77 -15.26
CA ALA A 134 0.55 -0.50 -14.77
C ALA A 134 1.63 -1.17 -15.65
N LEU A 135 1.40 -2.39 -16.14
CA LEU A 135 2.30 -3.00 -17.12
C LEU A 135 2.30 -2.26 -18.46
N ILE A 136 1.16 -1.80 -18.95
CA ILE A 136 1.11 -0.96 -20.16
C ILE A 136 1.94 0.31 -19.96
N SER A 137 1.78 0.99 -18.81
CA SER A 137 2.59 2.15 -18.41
C SER A 137 4.09 1.82 -18.36
N ALA A 138 4.44 0.64 -17.87
CA ALA A 138 5.81 0.17 -17.74
C ALA A 138 6.46 -0.28 -19.06
N PHE A 139 5.69 -0.77 -20.04
CA PHE A 139 6.25 -1.19 -21.32
C PHE A 139 6.27 -0.08 -22.37
N LEU A 140 5.30 0.83 -22.33
CA LEU A 140 5.21 1.97 -23.26
C LEU A 140 5.90 3.24 -22.75
N GLY A 141 6.35 3.23 -21.50
CA GLY A 141 7.00 4.38 -20.91
C GLY A 141 8.46 4.53 -21.33
N HIS A 142 8.99 5.74 -21.16
CA HIS A 142 10.35 6.11 -21.56
C HIS A 142 11.14 6.60 -20.35
N ARG A 143 12.47 6.68 -20.48
CA ARG A 143 13.31 7.39 -19.52
C ARG A 143 13.13 8.90 -19.72
N SER A 144 13.11 9.67 -18.65
CA SER A 144 13.18 11.13 -18.73
C SER A 144 14.50 11.53 -19.42
N LEU A 145 14.48 12.57 -20.25
CA LEU A 145 15.68 13.18 -20.86
C LEU A 145 16.40 14.15 -19.90
N SER A 146 15.95 14.24 -18.63
CA SER A 146 16.51 15.15 -17.63
C SER A 146 17.64 14.50 -16.81
N VAL A 147 18.48 15.33 -16.19
CA VAL A 147 19.78 15.02 -15.52
C VAL A 147 19.72 13.87 -14.49
N ALA A 148 18.54 13.45 -14.05
CA ALA A 148 18.34 12.23 -13.28
C ALA A 148 17.53 11.22 -14.13
N ASP A 149 18.21 10.47 -15.00
CA ASP A 149 17.68 9.47 -15.96
C ASP A 149 16.98 8.27 -15.29
N TYR A 150 15.98 8.51 -14.43
CA TYR A 150 15.21 7.44 -13.79
C TYR A 150 14.03 7.03 -14.66
N TYR A 151 13.78 5.74 -14.73
CA TYR A 151 12.64 5.20 -15.45
C TYR A 151 11.36 5.43 -14.64
N HIS A 152 10.41 6.18 -15.19
CA HIS A 152 9.13 6.45 -14.53
C HIS A 152 7.92 5.91 -15.31
N GLY A 153 8.15 5.11 -16.36
CA GLY A 153 7.07 4.62 -17.20
C GLY A 153 6.26 5.77 -17.82
N LEU A 154 4.94 5.61 -17.86
CA LEU A 154 3.99 6.69 -18.15
C LEU A 154 3.40 7.31 -16.86
N THR A 155 4.12 7.26 -15.73
CA THR A 155 3.69 7.92 -14.49
C THR A 155 4.38 9.27 -14.28
N ILE A 156 3.84 10.08 -13.36
CA ILE A 156 4.31 11.45 -13.07
C ILE A 156 5.67 11.47 -12.34
N GLY A 157 6.17 10.34 -11.84
CA GLY A 157 7.48 10.28 -11.17
C GLY A 157 7.99 8.87 -10.89
N SER A 158 9.31 8.71 -10.74
CA SER A 158 9.91 7.38 -10.62
C SER A 158 9.60 6.67 -9.29
N ASN A 159 9.44 7.41 -8.18
CA ASN A 159 9.02 6.82 -6.91
C ASN A 159 7.60 6.24 -7.02
N MET A 160 6.65 7.03 -7.55
CA MET A 160 5.27 6.62 -7.78
C MET A 160 5.15 5.45 -8.77
N PHE A 161 6.01 5.42 -9.81
CA PHE A 161 6.14 4.26 -10.69
C PHE A 161 6.56 3.01 -9.92
N GLY A 162 7.61 3.11 -9.10
CA GLY A 162 8.09 2.02 -8.25
C GLY A 162 7.02 1.51 -7.29
N GLU A 163 6.25 2.41 -6.68
CA GLU A 163 5.16 2.09 -5.76
C GLU A 163 4.01 1.37 -6.48
N THR A 164 3.65 1.85 -7.67
CA THR A 164 2.66 1.18 -8.51
C THR A 164 3.10 -0.24 -8.88
N MET A 165 4.37 -0.44 -9.22
CA MET A 165 4.93 -1.78 -9.47
C MET A 165 4.91 -2.64 -8.20
N PHE A 166 5.21 -2.06 -7.03
CA PHE A 166 5.08 -2.74 -5.73
C PHE A 166 3.64 -3.18 -5.46
N PHE A 167 2.62 -2.34 -5.73
CA PHE A 167 1.22 -2.69 -5.49
C PHE A 167 0.77 -3.91 -6.30
N ILE A 168 1.22 -4.03 -7.55
CA ILE A 168 0.80 -5.12 -8.45
C ILE A 168 1.68 -6.38 -8.30
N PHE A 169 2.89 -6.26 -7.75
CA PHE A 169 3.83 -7.37 -7.60
C PHE A 169 3.23 -8.60 -6.88
N PRO A 170 2.54 -8.45 -5.72
CA PRO A 170 1.87 -9.57 -5.05
C PRO A 170 0.90 -10.35 -5.93
N PHE A 171 0.16 -9.66 -6.82
CA PHE A 171 -0.81 -10.30 -7.69
C PHE A 171 -0.12 -11.28 -8.65
N PHE A 172 0.94 -10.83 -9.35
CA PHE A 172 1.68 -11.69 -10.27
C PHE A 172 2.41 -12.83 -9.54
N LEU A 173 3.01 -12.53 -8.38
CA LEU A 173 3.68 -13.54 -7.55
C LEU A 173 2.70 -14.65 -7.11
N TRP A 174 1.50 -14.27 -6.66
CA TRP A 174 0.45 -15.21 -6.28
C TRP A 174 -0.06 -16.02 -7.48
N LYS A 175 -0.27 -15.39 -8.63
CA LYS A 175 -0.71 -16.09 -9.86
C LYS A 175 0.35 -17.10 -10.33
N THR A 176 1.63 -16.75 -10.22
CA THR A 176 2.74 -17.66 -10.50
C THR A 176 2.70 -18.88 -9.58
N TYR A 177 2.56 -18.65 -8.27
CA TYR A 177 2.49 -19.73 -7.28
C TYR A 177 1.31 -20.68 -7.51
N LYS A 178 0.13 -20.13 -7.81
CA LYS A 178 -1.13 -20.90 -7.96
C LYS A 178 -1.28 -21.60 -9.31
N ALA A 179 -0.53 -21.19 -10.34
CA ALA A 179 -0.75 -21.72 -11.69
C ALA A 179 -0.50 -23.24 -11.77
N GLU A 180 -1.53 -23.99 -12.16
CA GLU A 180 -1.49 -25.45 -12.30
C GLU A 180 -0.70 -25.89 -13.55
N LYS A 181 -1.00 -25.27 -14.70
CA LYS A 181 -0.35 -25.58 -15.99
C LYS A 181 1.01 -24.91 -16.09
N LYS A 182 2.04 -25.66 -16.50
CA LYS A 182 3.43 -25.18 -16.66
C LYS A 182 3.53 -23.93 -17.54
N ILE A 183 2.86 -23.90 -18.69
CA ILE A 183 2.87 -22.75 -19.62
C ILE A 183 2.31 -21.49 -18.95
N LYS A 184 1.16 -21.61 -18.26
CA LYS A 184 0.56 -20.49 -17.53
C LYS A 184 1.49 -20.01 -16.41
N ARG A 185 2.12 -20.93 -15.69
CA ARG A 185 3.09 -20.61 -14.63
C ARG A 185 4.28 -19.82 -15.18
N ILE A 186 4.84 -20.24 -16.31
CA ILE A 186 5.95 -19.54 -16.98
C ILE A 186 5.51 -18.12 -17.39
N GLY A 187 4.31 -17.96 -17.99
CA GLY A 187 3.79 -16.64 -18.34
C GLY A 187 3.67 -15.72 -17.12
N TRP A 188 3.09 -16.20 -16.02
CA TRP A 188 3.00 -15.42 -14.78
C TRP A 188 4.37 -15.13 -14.15
N LEU A 189 5.32 -16.07 -14.25
CA LEU A 189 6.68 -15.87 -13.77
C LEU A 189 7.37 -14.76 -14.56
N ILE A 190 7.27 -14.76 -15.89
CA ILE A 190 7.80 -13.70 -16.75
C ILE A 190 7.22 -12.35 -16.33
N LEU A 191 5.89 -12.26 -16.17
CA LEU A 191 5.26 -11.00 -15.73
C LEU A 191 5.72 -10.58 -14.33
N SER A 192 5.89 -11.51 -13.39
CA SER A 192 6.41 -11.23 -12.05
C SER A 192 7.85 -10.69 -12.12
N LEU A 193 8.69 -11.29 -12.96
CA LEU A 193 10.07 -10.85 -13.20
C LEU A 193 10.12 -9.48 -13.89
N SER A 194 9.20 -9.20 -14.82
CA SER A 194 9.07 -7.88 -15.45
C SER A 194 8.73 -6.81 -14.42
N VAL A 195 7.74 -7.05 -13.56
CA VAL A 195 7.39 -6.10 -12.48
C VAL A 195 8.58 -5.89 -11.55
N PHE A 196 9.25 -6.97 -11.13
CA PHE A 196 10.46 -6.87 -10.32
C PHE A 196 11.54 -6.02 -11.00
N TYR A 197 11.82 -6.27 -12.28
CA TYR A 197 12.76 -5.49 -13.07
C TYR A 197 12.39 -4.00 -13.13
N PHE A 198 11.12 -3.67 -13.34
CA PHE A 198 10.65 -2.28 -13.37
C PHE A 198 10.74 -1.58 -12.01
N VAL A 199 10.58 -2.30 -10.89
CA VAL A 199 10.84 -1.75 -9.55
C VAL A 199 12.30 -1.32 -9.43
N PHE A 200 13.25 -2.10 -9.94
CA PHE A 200 14.66 -1.70 -9.94
C PHE A 200 14.90 -0.50 -10.86
N LEU A 201 14.39 -0.53 -12.10
CA LEU A 201 14.52 0.59 -13.03
C LEU A 201 13.97 1.91 -12.48
N SER A 202 12.96 1.86 -11.61
CA SER A 202 12.37 3.03 -10.96
C SER A 202 13.33 3.78 -10.03
N MET A 203 14.38 3.10 -9.51
CA MET A 203 15.27 3.65 -8.49
C MET A 203 14.53 4.15 -7.23
N SER A 204 13.32 3.60 -6.99
CA SER A 204 12.53 3.85 -5.79
C SER A 204 12.98 2.94 -4.66
N ARG A 205 13.76 3.48 -3.73
CA ARG A 205 14.37 2.71 -2.63
C ARG A 205 13.32 2.09 -1.71
N SER A 206 12.24 2.82 -1.44
CA SER A 206 11.11 2.38 -0.63
C SER A 206 10.40 1.18 -1.26
N SER A 207 10.11 1.25 -2.57
CA SER A 207 9.46 0.17 -3.30
C SER A 207 10.35 -1.06 -3.45
N ILE A 208 11.66 -0.87 -3.70
CA ILE A 208 12.64 -1.97 -3.72
C ILE A 208 12.66 -2.69 -2.38
N LEU A 209 12.74 -1.95 -1.26
CA LEU A 209 12.70 -2.54 0.08
C LEU A 209 11.40 -3.31 0.31
N ALA A 210 10.25 -2.73 -0.03
CA ALA A 210 8.95 -3.35 0.16
C ALA A 210 8.76 -4.64 -0.66
N VAL A 211 9.24 -4.66 -1.92
CA VAL A 211 9.23 -5.88 -2.76
C VAL A 211 10.17 -6.95 -2.22
N ASN A 212 11.33 -6.57 -1.68
CA ASN A 212 12.23 -7.52 -1.03
C ASN A 212 11.61 -8.13 0.24
N ILE A 213 10.87 -7.35 1.03
CA ILE A 213 10.09 -7.86 2.17
C ILE A 213 9.05 -8.88 1.68
N ILE A 214 8.33 -8.60 0.58
CA ILE A 214 7.39 -9.56 -0.02
C ILE A 214 8.08 -10.85 -0.41
N LEU A 215 9.19 -10.76 -1.15
CA LEU A 215 9.95 -11.93 -1.57
C LEU A 215 10.44 -12.74 -0.37
N LEU A 216 11.05 -12.10 0.62
CA LEU A 216 11.56 -12.76 1.82
C LEU A 216 10.45 -13.56 2.53
N VAL A 217 9.32 -12.91 2.83
CA VAL A 217 8.21 -13.58 3.53
C VAL A 217 7.56 -14.64 2.65
N PHE A 218 7.43 -14.40 1.34
CA PHE A 218 6.96 -15.41 0.39
C PHE A 218 7.83 -16.66 0.43
N PHE A 219 9.16 -16.50 0.33
CA PHE A 219 10.11 -17.60 0.42
C PHE A 219 10.02 -18.32 1.76
N LEU A 220 9.97 -17.59 2.88
CA LEU A 220 9.78 -18.15 4.22
C LEU A 220 8.46 -18.93 4.37
N SER A 221 7.44 -18.55 3.60
CA SER A 221 6.13 -19.21 3.58
C SER A 221 6.08 -20.45 2.68
N LEU A 222 7.11 -20.77 1.90
CA LEU A 222 7.16 -21.98 1.08
C LEU A 222 7.50 -23.23 1.90
N LYS A 223 7.22 -24.41 1.34
CA LYS A 223 7.70 -25.70 1.87
C LYS A 223 9.22 -25.79 1.77
N LEU A 224 9.86 -26.52 2.70
CA LEU A 224 11.32 -26.64 2.80
C LEU A 224 11.97 -27.09 1.48
N ASN A 225 11.39 -28.09 0.81
CA ASN A 225 11.89 -28.57 -0.48
C ASN A 225 11.93 -27.47 -1.56
N LYS A 226 10.88 -26.64 -1.63
CA LYS A 226 10.84 -25.50 -2.56
C LYS A 226 11.88 -24.44 -2.20
N LYS A 227 12.07 -24.15 -0.90
CA LYS A 227 13.10 -23.21 -0.42
C LYS A 227 14.49 -23.64 -0.87
N ILE A 228 14.85 -24.89 -0.60
CA ILE A 228 16.15 -25.47 -0.98
C ILE A 228 16.34 -25.38 -2.50
N MET A 229 15.32 -25.76 -3.28
CA MET A 229 15.37 -25.69 -4.74
C MET A 229 15.59 -24.26 -5.24
N PHE A 230 14.93 -23.25 -4.66
CA PHE A 230 15.16 -21.85 -5.01
C PHE A 230 16.57 -21.39 -4.63
N CYS A 231 17.07 -21.73 -3.44
CA CYS A 231 18.43 -21.39 -3.03
C CYS A 231 19.48 -21.98 -3.98
N ILE A 232 19.34 -23.27 -4.32
CA ILE A 232 20.22 -23.95 -5.28
C ILE A 232 20.16 -23.27 -6.65
N ALA A 233 18.95 -23.03 -7.17
CA ALA A 233 18.76 -22.37 -8.46
C ALA A 233 19.37 -20.95 -8.48
N SER A 234 19.17 -20.16 -7.43
CA SER A 234 19.76 -18.83 -7.29
C SER A 234 21.29 -18.88 -7.26
N ILE A 235 21.88 -19.83 -6.51
CA ILE A 235 23.34 -20.02 -6.48
C ILE A 235 23.87 -20.37 -7.86
N PHE A 236 23.22 -21.29 -8.59
CA PHE A 236 23.62 -21.65 -9.95
C PHE A 236 23.52 -20.47 -10.92
N ILE A 237 22.44 -19.68 -10.86
CA ILE A 237 22.27 -18.50 -11.72
C ILE A 237 23.34 -17.45 -11.41
N ILE A 238 23.55 -17.12 -10.13
CA ILE A 238 24.56 -16.12 -9.72
C ILE A 238 25.96 -16.59 -10.12
N SER A 239 26.30 -17.85 -9.84
CA SER A 239 27.60 -18.43 -10.20
C SER A 239 27.80 -18.45 -11.72
N GLY A 240 26.76 -18.82 -12.48
CA GLY A 240 26.80 -18.80 -13.94
C GLY A 240 27.02 -17.40 -14.51
N ILE A 241 26.33 -16.39 -13.98
CA ILE A 241 26.52 -14.98 -14.39
C ILE A 241 27.96 -14.52 -14.09
N ILE A 242 28.49 -14.83 -12.90
CA ILE A 242 29.85 -14.44 -12.50
C ILE A 242 30.91 -15.16 -13.35
N LEU A 243 30.71 -16.45 -13.66
CA LEU A 243 31.65 -17.22 -14.49
C LEU A 243 31.66 -16.74 -15.95
N ILE A 244 30.50 -16.39 -16.51
CA ILE A 244 30.38 -15.88 -17.88
C ILE A 244 30.92 -14.46 -17.99
N ASN A 245 30.65 -13.61 -16.97
CA ASN A 245 31.07 -12.23 -16.98
C ASN A 245 31.47 -11.75 -15.57
N PRO A 246 32.74 -11.91 -15.17
CA PRO A 246 33.21 -11.53 -13.84
C PRO A 246 33.14 -10.01 -13.60
N SER A 247 33.14 -9.20 -14.66
CA SER A 247 33.01 -7.73 -14.54
C SER A 247 31.66 -7.28 -13.97
N VAL A 248 30.64 -8.14 -14.01
CA VAL A 248 29.33 -7.89 -13.41
C VAL A 248 29.43 -7.64 -11.91
N LEU A 249 30.41 -8.23 -11.20
CA LEU A 249 30.58 -8.00 -9.76
C LEU A 249 30.99 -6.54 -9.48
N ILE A 250 31.94 -6.02 -10.26
CA ILE A 250 32.44 -4.64 -10.12
C ILE A 250 31.31 -3.66 -10.49
N GLN A 251 30.63 -3.91 -11.61
CA GLN A 251 29.48 -3.10 -12.01
C GLN A 251 28.36 -3.16 -10.97
N ALA A 252 28.09 -4.33 -10.37
CA ALA A 252 27.08 -4.46 -9.32
C ALA A 252 27.43 -3.64 -8.07
N ILE A 253 28.71 -3.55 -7.71
CA ILE A 253 29.17 -2.68 -6.62
C ILE A 253 28.94 -1.20 -6.97
N GLU A 254 29.33 -0.76 -8.17
CA GLU A 254 29.12 0.62 -8.62
C GLU A 254 27.64 0.98 -8.71
N VAL A 255 26.83 0.08 -9.26
CA VAL A 255 25.38 0.21 -9.32
C VAL A 255 24.81 0.25 -7.89
N SER A 256 25.24 -0.61 -6.97
CA SER A 256 24.77 -0.56 -5.58
C SER A 256 25.06 0.78 -4.91
N LYS A 257 26.24 1.37 -5.19
CA LYS A 257 26.59 2.71 -4.71
C LYS A 257 25.65 3.77 -5.29
N SER A 258 25.28 3.68 -6.58
CA SER A 258 24.33 4.62 -7.19
C SER A 258 22.92 4.51 -6.59
N TYR A 259 22.45 3.30 -6.26
CA TYR A 259 21.18 3.10 -5.55
C TYR A 259 21.21 3.62 -4.10
N ILE A 260 22.31 3.41 -3.37
CA ILE A 260 22.44 3.82 -1.96
C ILE A 260 22.58 5.35 -1.86
N LEU A 261 23.39 5.96 -2.71
CA LEU A 261 23.74 7.37 -2.61
C LEU A 261 22.73 8.26 -3.35
N LYS A 262 22.15 7.80 -4.48
CA LYS A 262 21.19 8.51 -5.34
C LYS A 262 21.55 9.99 -5.50
N GLY A 263 22.65 10.26 -6.20
CA GLY A 263 23.13 11.60 -6.51
C GLY A 263 23.90 11.62 -7.83
N SER A 264 23.90 12.78 -8.51
CA SER A 264 24.73 13.05 -9.69
C SER A 264 25.91 13.95 -9.28
N GLY A 265 27.15 13.56 -9.61
CA GLY A 265 28.35 14.38 -9.41
C GLY A 265 29.34 13.85 -8.36
N GLN A 266 30.38 14.65 -8.05
CA GLN A 266 31.50 14.28 -7.17
C GLN A 266 31.15 14.21 -5.67
N ASP A 267 29.92 14.57 -5.29
CA ASP A 267 29.54 14.78 -3.89
C ASP A 267 28.73 13.59 -3.34
N PHE A 268 29.37 12.42 -3.37
CA PHE A 268 28.87 11.14 -2.86
C PHE A 268 28.95 11.00 -1.33
N SER A 269 29.15 12.12 -0.62
CA SER A 269 29.49 12.13 0.81
C SER A 269 28.29 11.93 1.74
N ARG A 270 27.05 12.10 1.27
CA ARG A 270 25.83 12.05 2.12
C ARG A 270 24.78 11.06 1.61
N ILE A 271 24.47 10.05 2.43
CA ILE A 271 23.37 9.11 2.21
C ILE A 271 22.03 9.88 2.34
N PHE A 272 21.06 9.60 1.48
CA PHE A 272 19.70 10.19 1.50
C PHE A 272 19.60 11.70 1.22
N ARG A 273 20.57 12.31 0.53
CA ARG A 273 20.54 13.76 0.17
C ARG A 273 19.20 14.24 -0.40
N SER A 274 18.56 13.46 -1.28
CA SER A 274 17.28 13.83 -1.88
C SER A 274 16.10 13.94 -0.89
N ARG A 275 16.25 13.39 0.32
CA ARG A 275 15.21 13.35 1.37
C ARG A 275 15.55 14.22 2.58
N ASP A 276 16.78 14.73 2.68
CA ASP A 276 17.31 15.46 3.83
C ASP A 276 16.42 16.67 4.19
N LEU A 277 16.11 17.53 3.22
CA LEU A 277 15.25 18.69 3.44
C LEU A 277 13.83 18.30 3.87
N ALA A 278 13.21 17.32 3.18
CA ALA A 278 11.86 16.87 3.48
C ALA A 278 11.77 16.26 4.90
N TRP A 279 12.80 15.52 5.32
CA TRP A 279 12.88 14.95 6.67
C TRP A 279 13.15 16.01 7.72
N LYS A 280 14.08 16.94 7.48
CA LYS A 280 14.37 18.04 8.39
C LYS A 280 13.12 18.87 8.68
N LEU A 281 12.40 19.28 7.64
CA LEU A 281 11.17 20.08 7.80
C LEU A 281 10.04 19.28 8.46
N SER A 282 9.95 17.97 8.20
CA SER A 282 8.95 17.12 8.88
C SER A 282 9.31 16.90 10.36
N TYR A 283 10.60 16.87 10.69
CA TYR A 283 11.08 16.77 12.06
C TYR A 283 10.82 18.07 12.83
N GLU A 284 11.11 19.23 12.23
CA GLU A 284 10.78 20.54 12.80
C GLU A 284 9.26 20.66 13.03
N GLY A 285 8.44 20.28 12.04
CA GLY A 285 6.99 20.25 12.23
C GLY A 285 6.51 19.28 13.31
N ALA A 286 7.19 18.14 13.48
CA ALA A 286 6.89 17.20 14.56
C ALA A 286 7.25 17.76 15.95
N LEU A 287 8.32 18.55 16.06
CA LEU A 287 8.68 19.25 17.29
C LEU A 287 7.62 20.29 17.66
N GLU A 288 7.15 21.06 16.69
CA GLU A 288 6.08 22.05 16.89
C GLU A 288 4.74 21.39 17.22
N GLY A 289 4.42 20.24 16.61
CA GLY A 289 3.21 19.47 16.93
C GLY A 289 3.20 18.94 18.36
N GLY A 290 4.35 18.60 18.93
CA GLY A 290 4.48 18.19 20.34
C GLY A 290 3.52 17.05 20.73
N TRP A 291 2.79 17.22 21.83
CA TRP A 291 1.89 16.18 22.36
C TRP A 291 0.55 16.09 21.62
N THR A 292 0.01 17.22 21.19
CA THR A 292 -1.36 17.35 20.66
C THR A 292 -1.43 17.40 19.13
N GLY A 293 -0.33 17.77 18.48
CA GLY A 293 -0.27 18.03 17.04
C GLY A 293 -0.78 19.41 16.68
N LEU A 294 -0.50 19.83 15.45
CA LEU A 294 -0.93 21.11 14.88
C LEU A 294 -2.37 21.09 14.33
N GLY A 295 -3.00 19.92 14.25
CA GLY A 295 -4.27 19.72 13.55
C GLY A 295 -4.12 18.72 12.40
N PHE A 296 -5.15 17.90 12.16
CA PHE A 296 -5.09 16.90 11.10
C PHE A 296 -5.04 17.56 9.73
N GLY A 297 -4.07 17.20 8.90
CA GLY A 297 -3.83 17.85 7.62
C GLY A 297 -3.16 19.23 7.70
N MET A 298 -2.72 19.68 8.88
CA MET A 298 -2.04 20.95 9.13
C MET A 298 -0.52 20.83 9.02
N ARG A 299 0.15 21.98 8.98
CA ARG A 299 1.61 22.09 8.82
C ARG A 299 2.14 23.25 9.61
N TRP A 300 3.42 23.17 9.97
CA TRP A 300 4.07 24.20 10.77
C TRP A 300 4.42 25.46 9.94
N ASP A 301 4.73 25.30 8.66
CA ASP A 301 5.20 26.35 7.74
C ASP A 301 4.08 27.03 6.96
N TRP A 302 2.85 26.96 7.46
CA TRP A 302 1.69 27.52 6.79
C TRP A 302 1.45 28.97 7.22
N ASP A 303 1.60 29.88 6.27
CA ASP A 303 1.14 31.27 6.38
C ASP A 303 -0.39 31.33 6.45
N GLU A 304 -0.93 32.37 7.08
CA GLU A 304 -2.37 32.52 7.35
C GLU A 304 -3.22 32.70 6.06
N ASP A 305 -2.62 33.08 4.93
CA ASP A 305 -3.30 33.42 3.66
C ASP A 305 -3.58 32.21 2.74
N ILE A 306 -3.77 31.01 3.30
CA ILE A 306 -3.98 29.81 2.48
C ILE A 306 -5.36 29.80 1.85
N ASP A 307 -5.37 29.68 0.52
CA ASP A 307 -6.56 29.34 -0.23
C ASP A 307 -7.01 27.90 0.10
N VAL A 308 -7.96 27.83 1.05
CA VAL A 308 -8.60 26.59 1.50
C VAL A 308 -9.14 25.79 0.32
N TYR A 309 -9.72 26.44 -0.69
CA TYR A 309 -10.32 25.76 -1.84
C TYR A 309 -9.27 25.06 -2.70
N ASN A 310 -8.18 25.74 -3.01
CA ASN A 310 -7.08 25.13 -3.77
C ASN A 310 -6.33 24.04 -2.96
N SER A 311 -6.24 24.19 -1.63
CA SER A 311 -5.63 23.19 -0.74
C SER A 311 -6.42 21.88 -0.64
N LEU A 312 -7.75 21.93 -0.84
CA LEU A 312 -8.63 20.76 -0.83
C LEU A 312 -8.55 19.96 -2.14
N LEU A 313 -8.36 20.64 -3.27
CA LEU A 313 -8.40 20.04 -4.61
C LEU A 313 -7.04 19.52 -5.08
N SER A 314 -5.93 20.07 -4.57
CA SER A 314 -4.59 19.68 -4.98
C SER A 314 -3.62 19.59 -3.81
N ALA A 315 -3.26 18.36 -3.43
CA ALA A 315 -2.18 18.09 -2.47
C ALA A 315 -0.79 18.54 -3.00
N LEU A 316 -0.64 18.66 -4.32
CA LEU A 316 0.63 18.98 -4.99
C LEU A 316 0.87 20.47 -5.19
N LYS A 317 -0.17 21.30 -5.33
CA LYS A 317 0.01 22.72 -5.69
C LYS A 317 0.27 23.64 -4.50
N ASN A 318 -0.16 23.28 -3.30
CA ASN A 318 -0.17 24.20 -2.15
C ASN A 318 0.62 23.69 -0.95
N GLY A 319 1.61 22.80 -1.14
CA GLY A 319 2.27 22.24 0.02
C GLY A 319 3.60 21.49 -0.17
N ARG A 320 4.54 21.76 0.74
CA ARG A 320 5.66 20.89 1.14
C ARG A 320 5.32 19.40 1.14
N GLU A 321 6.13 18.58 0.49
CA GLU A 321 6.04 17.12 0.58
C GLU A 321 6.48 16.65 1.97
N LYS A 322 5.66 15.83 2.63
CA LYS A 322 6.06 15.17 3.87
C LYS A 322 6.87 13.93 3.51
N GLY A 323 8.13 13.89 3.95
CA GLY A 323 9.05 12.81 3.58
C GLY A 323 8.96 11.56 4.45
N ASN A 324 8.13 11.55 5.49
CA ASN A 324 8.03 10.45 6.45
C ASN A 324 6.66 10.49 7.15
N SER A 325 5.93 9.38 7.09
CA SER A 325 4.57 9.28 7.66
C SER A 325 4.57 9.31 9.19
N GLN A 326 5.60 8.79 9.86
CA GLN A 326 5.67 8.82 11.33
C GLN A 326 5.82 10.25 11.85
N LEU A 327 6.75 11.02 11.26
CA LEU A 327 6.94 12.44 11.57
C LEU A 327 5.70 13.25 11.21
N ALA A 328 5.08 12.95 10.06
CA ALA A 328 3.83 13.57 9.64
C ALA A 328 2.69 13.35 10.66
N VAL A 329 2.55 12.14 11.19
CA VAL A 329 1.55 11.82 12.24
C VAL A 329 1.83 12.61 13.52
N VAL A 330 3.10 12.75 13.93
CA VAL A 330 3.44 13.57 15.12
C VAL A 330 3.20 15.06 14.85
N GLU A 331 3.56 15.58 13.68
CA GLU A 331 3.28 16.97 13.26
C GLU A 331 1.77 17.27 13.35
N GLU A 332 0.92 16.40 12.82
CA GLU A 332 -0.52 16.69 12.71
C GLU A 332 -1.34 16.30 13.94
N THR A 333 -1.00 15.19 14.58
CA THR A 333 -1.80 14.57 15.64
C THR A 333 -1.05 14.40 16.95
N GLY A 334 0.20 14.86 17.01
CA GLY A 334 1.04 14.81 18.18
C GLY A 334 1.50 13.40 18.55
N LEU A 335 2.27 13.32 19.64
CA LEU A 335 2.70 12.05 20.22
C LEU A 335 1.52 11.14 20.57
N PHE A 336 0.38 11.70 20.99
CA PHE A 336 -0.80 10.89 21.30
C PHE A 336 -1.35 10.17 20.06
N GLY A 337 -1.51 10.88 18.94
CA GLY A 337 -1.92 10.27 17.68
C GLY A 337 -0.91 9.26 17.15
N PHE A 338 0.39 9.50 17.37
CA PHE A 338 1.44 8.54 17.04
C PHE A 338 1.36 7.25 17.86
N ILE A 339 1.07 7.32 19.17
CA ILE A 339 0.84 6.13 20.00
C ILE A 339 -0.34 5.32 19.47
N LEU A 340 -1.45 5.97 19.12
CA LEU A 340 -2.62 5.30 18.56
C LEU A 340 -2.32 4.64 17.19
N TYR A 341 -1.55 5.33 16.34
CA TYR A 341 -1.01 4.78 15.11
C TYR A 341 -0.19 3.50 15.37
N LEU A 342 0.72 3.50 16.36
CA LEU A 342 1.51 2.32 16.71
C LEU A 342 0.63 1.18 17.25
N VAL A 343 -0.31 1.48 18.15
CA VAL A 343 -1.27 0.50 18.70
C VAL A 343 -2.06 -0.16 17.58
N PHE A 344 -2.54 0.62 16.60
CA PHE A 344 -3.23 0.08 15.44
C PHE A 344 -2.34 -0.88 14.63
N ASN A 345 -1.12 -0.47 14.28
CA ASN A 345 -0.22 -1.30 13.48
C ASN A 345 0.18 -2.59 14.20
N ILE A 346 0.51 -2.50 15.50
CA ILE A 346 0.81 -3.67 16.36
C ILE A 346 -0.40 -4.61 16.40
N TYR A 347 -1.61 -4.07 16.53
CA TYR A 347 -2.83 -4.85 16.55
C TYR A 347 -3.01 -5.66 15.26
N ILE A 348 -2.89 -5.03 14.09
CA ILE A 348 -3.01 -5.72 12.80
C ILE A 348 -1.90 -6.77 12.60
N ILE A 349 -0.65 -6.45 12.96
CA ILE A 349 0.48 -7.40 12.90
C ILE A 349 0.21 -8.62 13.80
N SER A 350 -0.30 -8.41 15.01
CA SER A 350 -0.62 -9.51 15.93
C SER A 350 -1.69 -10.46 15.35
N LYS A 351 -2.67 -9.90 14.62
CA LYS A 351 -3.70 -10.69 13.91
C LYS A 351 -3.09 -11.51 12.79
N PHE A 352 -2.18 -10.93 12.00
CA PHE A 352 -1.46 -11.67 10.97
C PHE A 352 -0.68 -12.85 11.52
N ILE A 353 0.10 -12.63 12.59
CA ILE A 353 0.90 -13.68 13.22
C ILE A 353 -0.02 -14.80 13.70
N LYS A 354 -1.10 -14.47 14.40
CA LYS A 354 -2.08 -15.45 14.86
C LYS A 354 -2.67 -16.28 13.72
N ILE A 355 -3.18 -15.61 12.68
CA ILE A 355 -3.79 -16.26 11.50
C ILE A 355 -2.75 -17.14 10.78
N TYR A 356 -1.52 -16.66 10.63
CA TYR A 356 -0.44 -17.39 9.96
C TYR A 356 -0.04 -18.68 10.70
N ILE A 357 -0.06 -18.66 12.04
CA ILE A 357 0.23 -19.83 12.87
C ILE A 357 -0.91 -20.85 12.84
N GLU A 358 -2.17 -20.39 12.88
CA GLU A 358 -3.35 -21.27 12.93
C GLU A 358 -3.64 -21.99 11.60
N VAL A 359 -3.20 -21.42 10.47
CA VAL A 359 -3.49 -21.98 9.14
C VAL A 359 -2.58 -23.16 8.80
N LYS A 360 -3.21 -24.33 8.65
CA LYS A 360 -2.53 -25.58 8.25
C LYS A 360 -2.34 -25.73 6.73
N ASN A 361 -3.22 -25.14 5.92
CA ASN A 361 -3.14 -25.25 4.47
C ASN A 361 -2.00 -24.37 3.92
N GLN A 362 -1.06 -24.99 3.20
CA GLN A 362 0.13 -24.29 2.69
C GLN A 362 -0.21 -23.11 1.76
N GLU A 363 -1.21 -23.25 0.89
CA GLU A 363 -1.57 -22.19 -0.05
C GLU A 363 -2.14 -20.98 0.68
N GLN A 364 -3.01 -21.22 1.65
CA GLN A 364 -3.54 -20.17 2.52
C GLN A 364 -2.41 -19.50 3.31
N LYS A 365 -1.45 -20.28 3.82
CA LYS A 365 -0.29 -19.77 4.56
C LYS A 365 0.60 -18.86 3.69
N VAL A 366 0.88 -19.26 2.45
CA VAL A 366 1.60 -18.42 1.48
C VAL A 366 0.85 -17.13 1.20
N LEU A 367 -0.47 -17.19 0.99
CA LEU A 367 -1.29 -16.01 0.73
C LEU A 367 -1.32 -15.04 1.93
N ILE A 368 -1.46 -15.56 3.16
CA ILE A 368 -1.39 -14.76 4.38
C ILE A 368 0.00 -14.13 4.52
N GLY A 369 1.06 -14.87 4.21
CA GLY A 369 2.43 -14.34 4.19
C GLY A 369 2.59 -13.19 3.18
N ILE A 370 1.98 -13.30 2.00
CA ILE A 370 1.93 -12.20 1.02
C ILE A 370 1.17 -10.99 1.57
N PHE A 371 0.00 -11.17 2.19
CA PHE A 371 -0.72 -10.04 2.79
C PHE A 371 0.05 -9.36 3.92
N ALA A 372 0.67 -10.14 4.80
CA ALA A 372 1.48 -9.62 5.89
C ALA A 372 2.68 -8.82 5.36
N SER A 373 3.32 -9.29 4.30
CA SER A 373 4.47 -8.60 3.71
C SER A 373 4.10 -7.37 2.90
N ILE A 374 2.92 -7.31 2.27
CA ILE A 374 2.40 -6.05 1.71
C ILE A 374 2.20 -5.03 2.83
N PHE A 375 1.58 -5.44 3.94
CA PHE A 375 1.31 -4.56 5.07
C PHE A 375 2.60 -4.00 5.67
N VAL A 376 3.58 -4.88 5.97
CA VAL A 376 4.89 -4.47 6.47
C VAL A 376 5.66 -3.67 5.42
N GLY A 377 5.54 -4.00 4.14
CA GLY A 377 6.13 -3.25 3.04
C GLY A 377 5.60 -1.83 2.93
N LEU A 378 4.29 -1.62 3.13
CA LEU A 378 3.68 -0.28 3.20
C LEU A 378 4.21 0.51 4.41
N ILE A 379 4.35 -0.12 5.57
CA ILE A 379 4.99 0.53 6.74
C ILE A 379 6.44 0.91 6.40
N ALA A 380 7.19 0.05 5.72
CA ALA A 380 8.55 0.37 5.29
C ALA A 380 8.58 1.55 4.30
N ILE A 381 7.63 1.62 3.35
CA ILE A 381 7.47 2.79 2.46
C ILE A 381 7.16 4.05 3.26
N SER A 382 6.36 3.94 4.32
CA SER A 382 5.96 5.08 5.16
C SER A 382 7.13 5.77 5.87
N VAL A 383 8.28 5.11 5.98
CA VAL A 383 9.52 5.72 6.50
C VAL A 383 10.13 6.71 5.50
N PHE A 384 9.89 6.49 4.20
CA PHE A 384 10.47 7.30 3.11
C PHE A 384 9.47 8.28 2.49
N GLU A 385 8.17 8.08 2.73
CA GLU A 385 7.08 8.85 2.15
C GLU A 385 6.00 9.15 3.21
N GLY A 386 5.50 10.37 3.24
CA GLY A 386 4.35 10.80 4.05
C GLY A 386 3.04 10.51 3.33
N TRP A 387 2.48 9.32 3.53
CA TRP A 387 1.21 8.92 2.91
C TRP A 387 0.09 8.70 3.92
N TRP A 388 0.40 8.34 5.18
CA TRP A 388 -0.61 7.95 6.16
C TRP A 388 -1.71 8.99 6.40
N ASP A 389 -1.31 10.26 6.47
CA ASP A 389 -2.14 11.45 6.66
C ASP A 389 -2.67 12.05 5.35
N ALA A 390 -2.32 11.45 4.20
CA ALA A 390 -2.81 11.82 2.89
C ALA A 390 -3.97 10.89 2.49
N PRO A 391 -5.23 11.21 2.84
CA PRO A 391 -6.39 10.33 2.62
C PRO A 391 -6.62 9.93 1.15
N CYS A 392 -6.04 10.71 0.24
CA CYS A 392 -6.17 10.62 -1.20
C CYS A 392 -4.96 9.96 -1.88
N SER A 393 -3.94 9.54 -1.13
CA SER A 393 -2.73 8.95 -1.71
C SER A 393 -2.96 7.49 -2.12
N PRO A 394 -2.32 7.02 -3.20
CA PRO A 394 -2.39 5.62 -3.64
C PRO A 394 -2.09 4.59 -2.52
N GLU A 395 -1.10 4.88 -1.67
CA GLU A 395 -0.65 4.02 -0.58
C GLU A 395 -1.73 3.91 0.49
N THR A 396 -2.34 5.03 0.90
CA THR A 396 -3.46 5.05 1.87
C THR A 396 -4.62 4.23 1.38
N ILE A 397 -4.98 4.39 0.10
CA ILE A 397 -6.07 3.63 -0.49
C ILE A 397 -5.77 2.13 -0.44
N TYR A 398 -4.57 1.73 -0.86
CA TYR A 398 -4.17 0.33 -0.90
C TYR A 398 -4.06 -0.27 0.51
N PHE A 399 -3.52 0.47 1.46
CA PHE A 399 -3.37 0.08 2.85
C PHE A 399 -4.70 -0.25 3.52
N TRP A 400 -5.69 0.64 3.41
CA TRP A 400 -6.98 0.43 4.09
C TRP A 400 -7.83 -0.65 3.43
N ILE A 401 -7.71 -0.84 2.11
CA ILE A 401 -8.30 -2.02 1.43
C ILE A 401 -7.67 -3.30 1.99
N LEU A 402 -6.34 -3.32 2.16
CA LEU A 402 -5.63 -4.47 2.71
C LEU A 402 -6.08 -4.77 4.15
N VAL A 403 -6.24 -3.76 5.01
CA VAL A 403 -6.82 -3.92 6.37
C VAL A 403 -8.17 -4.61 6.32
N GLY A 404 -9.04 -4.19 5.40
CA GLY A 404 -10.34 -4.84 5.15
C GLY A 404 -10.21 -6.28 4.69
N ILE A 405 -9.31 -6.57 3.75
CA ILE A 405 -9.05 -7.92 3.26
C ILE A 405 -8.57 -8.85 4.38
N ILE A 406 -7.66 -8.39 5.23
CA ILE A 406 -7.15 -9.15 6.38
C ILE A 406 -8.29 -9.51 7.31
N ARG A 407 -9.16 -8.54 7.61
CA ARG A 407 -10.33 -8.78 8.45
C ARG A 407 -11.30 -9.77 7.79
N GLY A 408 -11.54 -9.65 6.49
CA GLY A 408 -12.36 -10.60 5.73
C GLY A 408 -11.79 -12.03 5.75
N VAL A 409 -10.47 -12.16 5.64
CA VAL A 409 -9.74 -13.43 5.78
C VAL A 409 -9.97 -14.03 7.16
N GLU A 410 -9.80 -13.26 8.23
CA GLU A 410 -10.01 -13.70 9.62
C GLU A 410 -11.44 -14.25 9.83
N ILE A 411 -12.45 -13.50 9.38
CA ILE A 411 -13.86 -13.90 9.51
C ILE A 411 -14.10 -15.23 8.78
N SER A 412 -13.53 -15.40 7.59
CA SER A 412 -13.70 -16.63 6.80
C SER A 412 -13.06 -17.86 7.46
N LEU A 413 -11.96 -17.69 8.20
CA LEU A 413 -11.33 -18.77 8.97
C LEU A 413 -12.18 -19.18 10.18
N ILE A 414 -12.67 -18.21 10.95
CA ILE A 414 -13.49 -18.48 12.14
C ILE A 414 -14.75 -19.24 11.75
N HIS A 415 -15.42 -18.83 10.66
CA HIS A 415 -16.63 -19.49 10.19
C HIS A 415 -16.37 -20.96 9.79
N LYS A 416 -15.24 -21.23 9.10
CA LYS A 416 -14.84 -22.60 8.74
C LYS A 416 -14.60 -23.48 9.97
N ASN A 417 -13.92 -22.95 10.98
CA ASN A 417 -13.62 -23.69 12.21
C ASN A 417 -14.88 -24.00 13.03
N ASN A 418 -15.84 -23.07 13.10
CA ASN A 418 -17.10 -23.31 13.80
C ASN A 418 -17.96 -24.36 13.09
N LYS A 419 -18.00 -24.35 11.74
CA LYS A 419 -18.73 -25.38 10.97
C LYS A 419 -18.16 -26.78 11.21
N LEU A 420 -16.84 -26.90 11.32
CA LEU A 420 -16.16 -28.17 11.62
C LEU A 420 -16.34 -28.67 13.07
N ARG A 421 -16.74 -27.80 14.01
CA ARG A 421 -17.06 -28.19 15.40
C ARG A 421 -18.50 -28.66 15.59
N LEU A 422 -19.39 -28.30 14.66
CA LEU A 422 -20.82 -28.64 14.70
C LEU A 422 -21.15 -29.87 13.84
N MET A 423 -20.21 -30.31 13.00
CA MET A 423 -20.23 -31.59 12.28
C MET A 423 -19.42 -32.60 13.06
#